data_AF-A0A7S3TRN5-F1
#
_entry.id   AF-A0A7S3TRN5-F1
#
_cell.length_a   1.000
_cell.length_b   1.000
_cell.length_c   1.000
_cell.angle_alpha   90.00
_cell.angle_beta   90.00
_cell.angle_gamma   90.00
#
_symmetry.space_group_name_H-M   'P 1'
#
loop_
_entity.id
_entity.type
_entity.pdbx_description
1 polymer ?
#
loop_
_entity_poly.entity_id
_entity_poly.type
_entity_poly.pdbx_seq_one_letter_code
_entity_poly.pdbx_strand_id
1 'polypeptide(L)'
;EPCTAAEMAYVTNRTYGEQQVCRGEIEVLSTLGFRIAVPTPAHFLLHLQMMSNCDALQREVSLYVLELGLLHMGMLRYKPSRMASAALLLSNQLLNRQPNWAANMVQYSQHSEGALRSCAE
;
A
#
# COMPACT_ATOMS: atom_id res chain seq x y z
N GLU A 1 0.60 22.46 2.10
CA GLU A 1 0.52 22.65 0.63
C GLU A 1 1.30 21.52 -0.04
N PRO A 2 0.99 21.14 -1.29
CA PRO A 2 1.80 20.18 -2.03
C PRO A 2 3.19 20.76 -2.33
N CYS A 3 4.19 19.88 -2.45
CA CYS A 3 5.57 20.21 -2.78
C CYS A 3 5.66 20.90 -4.16
N THR A 4 6.41 21.99 -4.24
CA THR A 4 6.66 22.74 -5.48
C THR A 4 7.73 22.09 -6.34
N ALA A 5 7.78 22.43 -7.64
CA ALA A 5 8.81 21.93 -8.55
C ALA A 5 10.24 22.31 -8.09
N ALA A 6 10.40 23.50 -7.50
CA ALA A 6 11.66 23.97 -6.93
C ALA A 6 12.11 23.11 -5.73
N GLU A 7 11.18 22.69 -4.88
CA GLU A 7 11.47 21.79 -3.74
C GLU A 7 11.83 20.38 -4.21
N MET A 8 11.16 19.85 -5.24
CA MET A 8 11.53 18.56 -5.85
C MET A 8 12.94 18.60 -6.48
N ALA A 9 13.27 19.69 -7.18
CA ALA A 9 14.61 19.93 -7.70
C ALA A 9 15.64 20.01 -6.55
N TYR A 10 15.29 20.66 -5.43
CA TYR A 10 16.16 20.73 -4.26
C TYR A 10 16.44 19.36 -3.63
N VAL A 11 15.41 18.52 -3.41
CA VAL A 11 15.56 17.18 -2.82
C VAL A 11 16.43 16.26 -3.68
N THR A 12 16.42 16.45 -5.00
CA THR A 12 17.30 15.72 -5.93
C THR A 12 18.71 16.32 -6.04
N ASN A 13 19.13 17.16 -5.08
CA ASN A 13 20.40 17.89 -5.07
C ASN A 13 20.63 18.72 -6.35
N ARG A 14 19.55 19.28 -6.91
CA ARG A 14 19.56 20.04 -8.18
C ARG A 14 20.16 19.28 -9.37
N THR A 15 20.16 17.94 -9.31
CA THR A 15 20.52 17.10 -10.46
C THR A 15 19.58 17.37 -11.65
N TYR A 16 18.33 17.73 -11.35
CA TYR A 16 17.33 18.15 -12.32
C TYR A 16 16.86 19.57 -12.02
N GLY A 17 16.71 20.39 -13.07
CA GLY A 17 16.09 21.71 -12.98
C GLY A 17 14.56 21.63 -12.94
N GLU A 18 13.89 22.71 -12.52
CA GLU A 18 12.42 22.77 -12.42
C GLU A 18 11.72 22.42 -13.74
N GLN A 19 12.24 22.90 -14.87
CA GLN A 19 11.69 22.56 -16.19
C GLN A 19 11.78 21.06 -16.51
N GLN A 20 12.83 20.38 -16.04
CA GLN A 20 12.97 18.94 -16.24
C GLN A 20 12.00 18.17 -15.33
N VAL A 21 11.76 18.65 -14.10
CA VAL A 21 10.75 18.10 -13.20
C VAL A 21 9.35 18.23 -13.83
N CYS A 22 8.97 19.41 -14.30
CA CYS A 22 7.68 19.62 -14.99
C CYS A 22 7.54 18.77 -16.25
N ARG A 23 8.62 18.62 -17.04
CA ARG A 23 8.59 17.77 -18.23
C ARG A 23 8.37 16.30 -17.86
N GLY A 24 9.04 15.81 -16.82
CA GLY A 24 8.87 14.45 -16.31
C GLY A 24 7.45 14.21 -15.78
N GLU A 25 6.87 15.19 -15.09
CA GLU A 25 5.47 15.12 -14.64
C GLU A 25 4.50 14.97 -15.83
N ILE A 26 4.64 15.82 -16.86
CA ILE A 26 3.81 15.74 -18.07
C ILE A 26 3.96 14.39 -18.76
N GLU A 27 5.18 13.87 -18.86
CA GLU A 27 5.46 12.56 -19.47
C GLU A 27 4.78 11.42 -18.71
N VAL A 28 4.90 11.40 -17.38
CA VAL A 28 4.25 10.38 -16.53
C VAL A 28 2.72 10.47 -16.64
N LEU A 29 2.13 11.66 -16.51
CA LEU A 29 0.68 11.85 -16.59
C LEU A 29 0.13 11.48 -17.97
N SER A 30 0.84 11.85 -19.03
CA SER A 30 0.46 11.51 -20.41
C SER A 30 0.53 10.00 -20.65
N THR A 31 1.57 9.33 -20.15
CA THR A 31 1.74 7.88 -20.26
C THR A 31 0.62 7.12 -19.53
N LEU A 32 0.19 7.62 -18.38
CA LEU A 32 -0.94 7.05 -17.61
C LEU A 32 -2.31 7.46 -18.18
N GLY A 33 -2.38 8.31 -19.20
CA GLY A 33 -3.63 8.85 -19.73
C GLY A 33 -4.43 9.61 -18.67
N PHE A 34 -3.74 10.32 -17.75
CA PHE A 34 -4.32 11.04 -16.61
C PHE A 34 -5.14 10.18 -15.64
N ARG A 35 -4.98 8.84 -15.67
CA ARG A 35 -5.65 7.91 -14.75
C ARG A 35 -4.86 7.72 -13.46
N ILE A 36 -4.80 8.74 -12.63
CA ILE A 36 -4.05 8.74 -11.35
C ILE A 36 -4.91 8.37 -10.13
N ALA A 37 -6.23 8.46 -10.25
CA ALA A 37 -7.18 8.15 -9.17
C ALA A 37 -7.46 6.65 -9.09
N VAL A 38 -6.46 5.86 -8.69
CA VAL A 38 -6.57 4.42 -8.49
C VAL A 38 -6.39 4.05 -7.01
N PRO A 39 -7.14 3.06 -6.48
CA PRO A 39 -7.01 2.68 -5.08
C PRO A 39 -5.67 2.01 -4.83
N THR A 40 -4.90 2.58 -3.90
CA THR A 40 -3.61 2.00 -3.45
C THR A 40 -3.84 0.93 -2.38
N PRO A 41 -2.84 0.09 -2.07
CA PRO A 41 -2.97 -0.89 -0.99
C PRO A 41 -3.35 -0.25 0.36
N ALA A 42 -2.88 0.97 0.63
CA ALA A 42 -3.21 1.72 1.84
C ALA A 42 -4.72 2.03 1.94
N HIS A 43 -5.39 2.35 0.83
CA HIS A 43 -6.84 2.58 0.82
C HIS A 43 -7.61 1.34 1.24
N PHE A 44 -7.23 0.16 0.73
CA PHE A 44 -7.83 -1.10 1.13
C PHE A 44 -7.52 -1.45 2.58
N LEU A 45 -6.29 -1.20 3.04
CA LEU A 45 -5.89 -1.49 4.41
C LEU A 45 -6.71 -0.68 5.42
N LEU A 46 -6.93 0.61 5.18
CA LEU A 46 -7.77 1.45 6.04
C LEU A 46 -9.18 0.87 6.17
N HIS A 47 -9.78 0.44 5.05
CA HIS A 47 -11.10 -0.20 5.08
C HIS A 47 -11.09 -1.49 5.91
N LEU A 48 -10.11 -2.37 5.67
CA LEU A 48 -9.99 -3.63 6.38
C LEU A 48 -9.73 -3.45 7.89
N GLN A 49 -8.93 -2.45 8.28
CA GLN A 49 -8.67 -2.12 9.69
C GLN A 49 -9.94 -1.65 10.42
N MET A 50 -10.80 -0.89 9.72
CA MET A 50 -12.10 -0.49 10.27
C MET A 50 -13.02 -1.70 10.48
N MET A 51 -13.10 -2.60 9.49
CA MET A 51 -13.98 -3.77 9.56
C MET A 51 -13.48 -4.84 10.56
N SER A 52 -12.17 -4.95 10.75
CA SER A 52 -11.55 -5.86 11.72
C SER A 52 -11.52 -5.30 13.15
N ASN A 53 -11.99 -4.07 13.37
CA ASN A 53 -11.90 -3.35 14.65
C ASN A 53 -10.48 -3.41 15.25
N CYS A 54 -9.46 -3.13 14.42
CA CYS A 54 -8.06 -3.24 14.84
C CYS A 54 -7.72 -2.25 15.96
N ASP A 55 -6.92 -2.71 16.93
CA ASP A 55 -6.31 -1.86 17.95
C ASP A 55 -5.22 -0.96 17.33
N ALA A 56 -4.84 0.13 18.01
CA ALA A 56 -3.86 1.09 17.50
C ALA A 56 -2.54 0.42 17.07
N LEU A 57 -2.00 -0.48 17.90
CA LEU A 57 -0.77 -1.20 17.59
C LEU A 57 -0.89 -2.06 16.31
N GLN A 58 -2.01 -2.74 16.12
CA GLN A 58 -2.24 -3.58 14.95
C GLN A 58 -2.35 -2.74 13.67
N ARG A 59 -2.96 -1.55 13.75
CA ARG A 59 -3.02 -0.61 12.62
C ARG A 59 -1.62 -0.19 12.18
N GLU A 60 -0.76 0.17 13.13
CA GLU A 60 0.62 0.55 12.82
C GLU A 60 1.44 -0.62 12.27
N VAL A 61 1.36 -1.81 12.89
CA VAL A 61 2.10 -2.99 12.42
C VAL A 61 1.66 -3.41 11.01
N SER A 62 0.35 -3.41 10.74
CA SER A 62 -0.15 -3.75 9.41
C SER A 62 0.23 -2.72 8.34
N LEU A 63 0.27 -1.43 8.67
CA LEU A 63 0.77 -0.39 7.77
C LEU A 63 2.26 -0.56 7.51
N TYR A 64 3.05 -0.81 8.56
CA TYR A 64 4.48 -1.04 8.45
C TYR A 64 4.81 -2.23 7.54
N VAL A 65 4.14 -3.38 7.75
CA VAL A 65 4.32 -4.57 6.89
C VAL A 65 3.93 -4.27 5.44
N LEU A 66 2.85 -3.50 5.23
CA LEU A 66 2.43 -3.12 3.89
C LEU A 66 3.49 -2.24 3.19
N GLU A 67 4.05 -1.26 3.91
CA GLU A 67 5.11 -0.37 3.39
C GLU A 67 6.39 -1.13 3.06
N LEU A 68 6.79 -2.09 3.90
CA LEU A 68 7.90 -3.00 3.58
C LEU A 68 7.65 -3.77 2.28
N GLY A 69 6.41 -4.21 2.05
CA GLY A 69 6.01 -4.89 0.81
C GLY A 69 6.18 -4.02 -0.44
N LEU A 70 6.00 -2.69 -0.34
CA LEU A 70 6.19 -1.78 -1.48
C LEU A 70 7.65 -1.69 -1.95
N LEU A 71 8.60 -1.98 -1.07
CA LEU A 71 10.03 -2.01 -1.39
C LEU A 71 10.41 -3.29 -2.16
N HIS A 72 9.58 -4.34 -2.09
CA HIS A 72 9.88 -5.62 -2.70
C HIS A 72 9.26 -5.74 -4.10
N MET A 73 10.11 -5.76 -5.15
CA MET A 73 9.67 -5.87 -6.55
C MET A 73 8.78 -7.08 -6.83
N GLY A 74 8.97 -8.18 -6.08
CA GLY A 74 8.13 -9.38 -6.19
C GLY A 74 6.65 -9.11 -5.90
N MET A 75 6.33 -8.08 -5.11
CA MET A 75 4.96 -7.74 -4.72
C MET A 75 4.13 -7.09 -5.83
N LEU A 76 4.78 -6.55 -6.89
CA LEU A 76 4.09 -5.94 -8.04
C LEU A 76 3.15 -6.91 -8.77
N ARG A 77 3.34 -8.22 -8.60
CA ARG A 77 2.46 -9.26 -9.16
C ARG A 77 1.09 -9.33 -8.48
N TYR A 78 0.96 -8.78 -7.27
CA TYR A 78 -0.24 -8.88 -6.46
C TYR A 78 -1.10 -7.63 -6.57
N LYS A 79 -2.42 -7.82 -6.52
CA LYS A 79 -3.37 -6.71 -6.52
C LYS A 79 -3.29 -5.95 -5.19
N PRO A 80 -3.55 -4.63 -5.18
CA PRO A 80 -3.55 -3.83 -3.96
C PRO A 80 -4.41 -4.38 -2.81
N SER A 81 -5.59 -4.91 -3.11
CA SER A 81 -6.48 -5.52 -2.11
C SER A 81 -5.87 -6.75 -1.44
N ARG A 82 -5.12 -7.56 -2.21
CA ARG A 82 -4.46 -8.78 -1.73
C ARG A 82 -3.25 -8.42 -0.87
N MET A 83 -2.47 -7.42 -1.27
CA MET A 83 -1.35 -6.91 -0.47
C MET A 83 -1.85 -6.37 0.89
N ALA A 84 -2.91 -5.57 0.90
CA ALA A 84 -3.50 -5.06 2.13
C ALA A 84 -4.00 -6.17 3.06
N SER A 85 -4.68 -7.18 2.49
CA SER A 85 -5.19 -8.32 3.25
C SER A 85 -4.08 -9.19 3.81
N ALA A 86 -3.01 -9.42 3.03
CA ALA A 86 -1.83 -10.16 3.46
C ALA A 86 -1.07 -9.43 4.57
N ALA A 87 -0.90 -8.11 4.46
CA ALA A 87 -0.28 -7.29 5.51
C ALA A 87 -1.07 -7.34 6.83
N LEU A 88 -2.41 -7.29 6.75
CA LEU A 88 -3.25 -7.43 7.93
C LEU A 88 -3.18 -8.84 8.54
N LEU A 89 -3.19 -9.89 7.71
CA LEU A 89 -3.00 -11.28 8.14
C LEU A 89 -1.66 -11.45 8.87
N LEU A 90 -0.56 -10.96 8.29
CA LEU A 90 0.76 -11.00 8.91
C LEU A 90 0.78 -10.23 10.24
N SER A 91 0.16 -9.05 10.31
CA SER A 91 0.09 -8.30 11.56
C SER A 91 -0.61 -9.07 12.68
N ASN A 92 -1.66 -9.85 12.34
CA ASN A 92 -2.35 -10.70 13.31
C ASN A 92 -1.45 -11.82 13.82
N GLN A 93 -0.70 -12.46 12.92
CA GLN A 93 0.24 -13.51 13.25
C GLN A 93 1.39 -12.99 14.13
N LEU A 94 1.99 -11.84 13.77
CA LEU A 94 3.06 -11.21 14.54
C LEU A 94 2.61 -10.81 15.96
N LEU A 95 1.36 -10.40 16.11
CA LEU A 95 0.77 -10.02 17.39
C LEU A 95 0.10 -11.18 18.13
N ASN A 96 0.26 -12.42 17.66
CA ASN A 96 -0.35 -13.64 18.23
C ASN A 96 -1.88 -13.53 18.44
N ARG A 97 -2.61 -12.84 17.55
CA ARG A 97 -4.06 -12.68 17.64
C ARG A 97 -4.78 -13.87 17.03
N GLN A 98 -5.78 -14.38 17.74
CA GLN A 98 -6.64 -15.44 17.24
C GLN A 98 -8.09 -14.93 17.09
N PRO A 99 -8.78 -15.29 15.99
CA PRO A 99 -8.26 -15.99 14.81
C PRO A 99 -7.34 -15.08 13.96
N ASN A 100 -6.28 -15.66 13.36
CA ASN A 100 -5.39 -14.94 12.44
C ASN A 100 -6.14 -14.35 11.24
N TRP A 101 -7.16 -15.05 10.75
CA TRP A 101 -8.07 -14.58 9.69
C TRP A 101 -9.51 -14.98 10.02
N ALA A 102 -10.33 -14.00 10.39
CA ALA A 102 -11.72 -14.25 10.79
C ALA A 102 -12.65 -14.41 9.56
N ALA A 103 -13.79 -15.11 9.75
CA ALA A 103 -14.74 -15.37 8.66
C ALA A 103 -15.35 -14.08 8.06
N ASN A 104 -15.58 -13.05 8.88
CA ASN A 104 -16.01 -11.73 8.42
C ASN A 104 -14.96 -11.08 7.50
N MET A 105 -13.67 -11.30 7.74
CA MET A 105 -12.59 -10.78 6.89
C MET A 105 -12.59 -11.42 5.51
N VAL A 106 -12.95 -12.71 5.40
CA VAL A 106 -13.14 -13.36 4.10
C VAL A 106 -14.28 -12.70 3.32
N GLN A 107 -15.37 -12.33 3.99
CA GLN A 107 -16.51 -11.65 3.35
C GLN A 107 -16.15 -10.24 2.86
N TYR A 108 -15.40 -9.46 3.64
CA TYR A 108 -15.03 -8.09 3.26
C TYR A 108 -13.88 -8.04 2.24
N SER A 109 -12.85 -8.87 2.42
CA SER A 109 -11.68 -8.90 1.53
C SER A 109 -11.89 -9.73 0.27
N GLN A 110 -12.87 -10.64 0.26
CA GLN A 110 -13.05 -11.66 -0.78
C GLN A 110 -11.81 -12.55 -0.96
N HIS A 111 -11.01 -12.71 0.12
CA HIS A 111 -9.79 -13.49 0.13
C HIS A 111 -9.78 -14.50 1.29
N SER A 112 -9.53 -15.76 0.97
CA SER A 112 -9.29 -16.82 1.96
C SER A 112 -7.85 -16.77 2.47
N GLU A 113 -7.60 -17.26 3.69
CA GLU A 113 -6.25 -17.30 4.26
C GLU A 113 -5.26 -18.01 3.33
N GLY A 114 -5.64 -19.15 2.76
CA GLY A 114 -4.79 -19.91 1.84
C GLY A 114 -4.41 -19.12 0.57
N ALA A 115 -5.31 -18.25 0.09
CA ALA A 115 -5.01 -17.36 -1.03
C ALA A 115 -4.07 -16.21 -0.62
N LEU A 116 -3.98 -15.85 0.65
CA LEU A 116 -3.10 -14.78 1.12
C LEU A 116 -1.69 -15.27 1.42
N ARG A 117 -1.49 -16.56 1.73
CA ARG A 117 -0.18 -17.12 2.10
C ARG A 117 0.94 -16.79 1.13
N SER A 118 0.73 -16.97 -0.17
CA SER A 118 1.78 -16.67 -1.17
C SER A 118 2.21 -15.20 -1.22
N CYS A 119 1.39 -14.28 -0.69
CA CYS A 119 1.68 -12.85 -0.59
C CYS A 119 2.21 -12.47 0.81
N ALA A 120 1.96 -13.30 1.82
CA ALA A 120 2.39 -13.10 3.19
C ALA A 120 3.76 -13.77 3.47
N GLU A 121 4.10 -14.83 2.73
CA GLU A 121 5.41 -15.50 2.71
C GLU A 121 6.41 -14.75 1.81
#